data_AF-A0A9D8YNV0-F1
#
_entry.id   AF-A0A9D8YNV0-F1
#
_cell.length_a   1.000
_cell.length_b   1.000
_cell.length_c   1.000
_cell.angle_alpha   90.00
_cell.angle_beta   90.00
_cell.angle_gamma   90.00
#
_symmetry.space_group_name_H-M   'P 1'
#
loop_
_entity.id
_entity.type
_entity.pdbx_description
1 polymer ?
#
loop_
_entity_poly.entity_id
_entity_poly.type
_entity_poly.pdbx_seq_one_letter_code
_entity_poly.pdbx_strand_id
1 'polypeptide(L)'
;MNTQLGIAIEIALSAHEGQRYGETNFPYAYHLNQVHTVCVARNAPKDMDPGQAFSDLPYMDTLLAVCFLHDVLEDTELTEEDLESMGVMPHIVEALVILDKNRAESYRKYIEACRNHPVAREVKICDTIANLTNSVMSGNSKRIKKYSNQLSMLEREASVLENKARKKTTRSDKFKGYVGEQYNVE
;
A
#
# COMPACT_ATOMS: atom_id res chain seq x y z
N MET A 1 11.03 8.98 18.52
CA MET A 1 11.35 8.11 17.38
C MET A 1 10.54 8.61 16.20
N ASN A 2 11.16 8.84 15.04
CA ASN A 2 10.39 9.14 13.83
C ASN A 2 9.61 7.88 13.47
N THR A 3 8.30 8.01 13.32
CA THR A 3 7.44 6.91 12.89
C THR A 3 7.80 6.54 11.45
N GLN A 4 7.51 5.31 11.02
CA GLN A 4 7.77 4.92 9.63
C GLN A 4 6.96 5.77 8.66
N LEU A 5 5.76 6.20 9.06
CA LEU A 5 4.98 7.18 8.30
C LEU A 5 5.72 8.51 8.11
N GLY A 6 6.36 9.05 9.15
CA GLY A 6 7.11 10.30 9.05
C GLY A 6 8.26 10.19 8.04
N ILE A 7 9.05 9.13 8.15
CA ILE A 7 10.16 8.83 7.23
C ILE A 7 9.64 8.67 5.79
N ALA A 8 8.56 7.89 5.61
CA ALA A 8 7.97 7.63 4.31
C ALA A 8 7.44 8.88 3.61
N ILE A 9 6.82 9.82 4.34
CA ILE A 9 6.34 11.09 3.79
C ILE A 9 7.50 11.92 3.25
N GLU A 10 8.58 12.06 4.03
CA GLU A 10 9.76 12.84 3.61
C GLU A 10 10.38 12.25 2.35
N ILE A 11 10.61 10.94 2.33
CA ILE A 11 11.17 10.23 1.17
C ILE A 11 10.27 10.39 -0.06
N ALA A 12 8.97 10.10 0.06
CA ALA A 12 8.06 10.09 -1.09
C ALA A 12 7.89 11.49 -1.71
N LEU A 13 7.82 12.54 -0.89
CA LEU A 13 7.70 13.90 -1.39
C LEU A 13 8.96 14.37 -2.12
N SER A 14 10.14 14.01 -1.61
CA SER A 14 11.41 14.30 -2.28
C SER A 14 11.62 13.47 -3.54
N ALA A 15 11.35 12.16 -3.51
CA ALA A 15 11.59 11.25 -4.63
C ALA A 15 10.68 11.56 -5.84
N HIS A 16 9.44 11.97 -5.57
CA HIS A 16 8.47 12.36 -6.62
C HIS A 16 8.46 13.87 -6.89
N GLU A 17 9.50 14.62 -6.49
CA GLU A 17 9.59 16.05 -6.79
C GLU A 17 9.57 16.27 -8.31
N GLY A 18 8.70 17.18 -8.76
CA GLY A 18 8.51 17.48 -10.18
C GLY A 18 7.67 16.45 -10.96
N GLN A 19 7.43 15.25 -10.44
CA GLN A 19 6.57 14.25 -11.07
C GLN A 19 5.11 14.74 -11.13
N ARG A 20 4.42 14.38 -12.22
CA ARG A 20 3.03 14.73 -12.49
C ARG A 20 2.15 13.51 -12.56
N TYR A 21 0.89 13.67 -12.18
CA TYR A 21 -0.10 12.61 -12.10
C TYR A 21 -1.37 12.92 -12.87
N GLY A 22 -1.83 11.91 -13.62
CA GLY A 22 -3.12 11.92 -14.32
C GLY A 22 -3.17 12.86 -15.54
N GLU A 23 -4.32 12.85 -16.21
CA GLU A 23 -4.58 13.69 -17.40
C GLU A 23 -4.67 15.19 -17.05
N THR A 24 -4.98 15.50 -15.79
CA THR A 24 -5.06 16.86 -15.23
C THR A 24 -3.69 17.43 -14.83
N ASN A 25 -2.63 16.62 -14.89
CA ASN A 25 -1.25 17.05 -14.64
C ASN A 25 -1.02 17.62 -13.23
N PHE A 26 -1.64 17.02 -12.21
CA PHE A 26 -1.42 17.44 -10.82
C PHE A 26 -0.02 17.04 -10.33
N PRO A 27 0.57 17.75 -9.34
CA PRO A 27 1.74 17.22 -8.64
C PRO A 27 1.48 15.82 -8.09
N TYR A 28 2.46 14.93 -8.18
CA TYR A 28 2.26 13.53 -7.82
C TYR A 28 1.84 13.31 -6.35
N ALA A 29 2.21 14.22 -5.44
CA ALA A 29 1.70 14.28 -4.06
C ALA A 29 0.16 14.25 -3.94
N TYR A 30 -0.56 14.68 -4.98
CA TYR A 30 -2.01 14.54 -5.06
C TYR A 30 -2.46 13.07 -5.02
N HIS A 31 -1.83 12.21 -5.81
CA HIS A 31 -2.12 10.77 -5.81
C HIS A 31 -1.72 10.12 -4.50
N LEU A 32 -0.54 10.46 -3.96
CA LEU A 32 -0.12 9.99 -2.63
C LEU A 32 -1.19 10.24 -1.55
N ASN A 33 -1.76 11.46 -1.53
CA ASN A 33 -2.83 11.81 -0.59
C ASN A 33 -4.12 11.02 -0.87
N GLN A 34 -4.47 10.78 -2.13
CA GLN A 34 -5.64 9.95 -2.45
C GLN A 34 -5.49 8.52 -1.95
N VAL A 35 -4.33 7.89 -2.18
CA VAL A 35 -4.04 6.54 -1.68
C VAL A 35 -4.08 6.50 -0.15
N HIS A 36 -3.42 7.45 0.51
CA HIS A 36 -3.44 7.63 1.97
C HIS A 36 -4.88 7.76 2.50
N THR A 37 -5.69 8.63 1.91
CA THR A 37 -7.08 8.87 2.34
C THR A 37 -7.94 7.61 2.23
N VAL A 38 -7.81 6.87 1.13
CA VAL A 38 -8.52 5.60 0.94
C VAL A 38 -8.05 4.58 1.99
N CYS A 39 -6.76 4.52 2.28
CA CYS A 39 -6.20 3.61 3.27
C CYS A 39 -6.76 3.86 4.67
N VAL A 40 -6.76 5.12 5.12
CA VAL A 40 -7.34 5.53 6.40
C VAL A 40 -8.83 5.14 6.46
N ALA A 41 -9.61 5.50 5.45
CA ALA A 41 -11.05 5.19 5.42
C ALA A 41 -11.34 3.68 5.51
N ARG A 42 -10.45 2.84 4.98
CA ARG A 42 -10.61 1.38 4.95
C ARG A 42 -10.09 0.66 6.20
N ASN A 43 -9.14 1.26 6.91
CA ASN A 43 -8.35 0.55 7.93
C ASN A 43 -8.32 1.23 9.29
N ALA A 44 -8.81 2.47 9.42
CA ALA A 44 -8.93 3.14 10.71
C ALA A 44 -9.66 2.24 11.73
N PRO A 45 -9.04 1.93 12.88
CA PRO A 45 -9.72 1.22 13.96
C PRO A 45 -10.92 2.04 14.45
N LYS A 46 -12.01 1.37 14.79
CA LYS A 46 -13.25 2.03 15.22
C LYS A 46 -13.22 2.41 16.70
N ASP A 47 -12.27 1.83 17.39
CA ASP A 47 -12.11 1.72 18.83
C ASP A 47 -10.74 2.29 19.25
N MET A 48 -10.35 3.40 18.63
CA MET A 48 -9.14 4.14 19.04
C MET A 48 -9.36 4.90 20.35
N ASP A 49 -8.32 4.89 21.19
CA ASP A 49 -8.29 5.70 22.40
C ASP A 49 -8.28 7.20 22.04
N PRO A 50 -9.04 8.04 22.75
CA PRO A 50 -9.00 9.49 22.54
C PRO A 50 -7.57 10.02 22.68
N GLY A 51 -7.08 10.71 21.65
CA GLY A 51 -5.74 11.31 21.63
C GLY A 51 -4.62 10.40 21.13
N GLN A 52 -4.89 9.12 20.85
CA GLN A 52 -3.94 8.25 20.17
C GLN A 52 -3.88 8.60 18.68
N ALA A 53 -2.68 8.82 18.14
CA ALA A 53 -2.52 9.02 16.70
C ALA A 53 -2.52 7.68 15.97
N PHE A 54 -2.96 7.64 14.71
CA PHE A 54 -2.91 6.41 13.90
C PHE A 54 -1.48 5.88 13.76
N SER A 55 -0.50 6.78 13.71
CA SER A 55 0.93 6.43 13.63
C SER A 55 1.46 5.76 14.89
N ASP A 56 0.73 5.79 16.01
CA ASP A 56 1.13 5.09 17.24
C ASP A 56 0.77 3.60 17.19
N LEU A 57 0.01 3.17 16.18
CA LEU A 57 -0.39 1.78 15.98
C LEU A 57 0.56 1.12 14.95
N PRO A 58 1.37 0.12 15.33
CA PRO A 58 2.42 -0.43 14.45
C PRO A 58 1.92 -0.89 13.07
N TYR A 59 0.72 -1.50 13.01
CA TYR A 59 0.10 -1.91 11.75
C TYR A 59 -0.26 -0.71 10.87
N MET A 60 -0.85 0.34 11.46
CA MET A 60 -1.25 1.52 10.71
C MET A 60 -0.03 2.34 10.29
N ASP A 61 0.98 2.46 11.16
CA ASP A 61 2.25 3.12 10.81
C ASP A 61 2.90 2.45 9.58
N THR A 62 2.99 1.11 9.61
CA THR A 62 3.49 0.32 8.48
C THR A 62 2.64 0.51 7.22
N LEU A 63 1.31 0.39 7.34
CA LEU A 63 0.42 0.44 6.19
C LEU A 63 0.44 1.81 5.51
N LEU A 64 0.43 2.89 6.31
CA LEU A 64 0.48 4.26 5.81
C LEU A 64 1.86 4.60 5.24
N ALA A 65 2.95 4.09 5.83
CA ALA A 65 4.28 4.23 5.27
C ALA A 65 4.38 3.60 3.86
N VAL A 66 3.88 2.37 3.71
CA VAL A 66 3.83 1.69 2.40
C VAL A 66 2.92 2.45 1.43
N CYS A 67 1.81 3.05 1.87
CA CYS A 67 0.99 3.91 0.99
C CYS A 67 1.76 5.10 0.42
N PHE A 68 2.59 5.76 1.22
CA PHE A 68 3.39 6.89 0.72
C PHE A 68 4.52 6.43 -0.20
N LEU A 69 5.11 5.27 0.05
CA LEU A 69 6.25 4.76 -0.72
C LEU A 69 5.87 3.88 -1.92
N HIS A 70 4.59 3.57 -2.14
CA HIS A 70 4.16 2.46 -3.02
C HIS A 70 4.69 2.48 -4.47
N ASP A 71 4.95 3.67 -5.02
CA ASP A 71 5.47 3.84 -6.38
C ASP A 71 6.94 4.31 -6.40
N VAL A 72 7.60 4.47 -5.24
CA VAL A 72 8.97 4.99 -5.16
C VAL A 72 9.97 4.08 -5.89
N LEU A 73 9.92 2.77 -5.63
CA LEU A 73 10.80 1.81 -6.33
C LEU A 73 10.41 1.64 -7.81
N GLU A 74 9.16 1.96 -8.19
CA GLU A 74 8.64 1.75 -9.54
C GLU A 74 8.92 2.92 -10.48
N ASP A 75 8.81 4.15 -9.97
CA ASP A 75 8.78 5.40 -10.75
C ASP A 75 9.98 6.32 -10.47
N THR A 76 10.90 5.96 -9.56
CA THR A 76 12.07 6.77 -9.20
C THR A 76 13.37 5.98 -9.26
N GLU A 77 14.50 6.66 -9.06
CA GLU A 77 15.84 6.04 -9.09
C GLU A 77 16.26 5.43 -7.74
N LEU A 78 15.42 5.53 -6.70
CA LEU A 78 15.74 4.99 -5.37
C LEU A 78 15.73 3.47 -5.38
N THR A 79 16.72 2.89 -4.71
CA THR A 79 16.89 1.44 -4.53
C THR A 79 16.38 0.95 -3.17
N GLU A 80 16.29 -0.37 -2.99
CA GLU A 80 16.00 -0.97 -1.68
C GLU A 80 17.06 -0.56 -0.65
N GLU A 81 18.33 -0.63 -1.03
CA GLU A 81 19.45 -0.24 -0.17
C GLU A 81 19.39 1.23 0.24
N ASP A 82 18.95 2.12 -0.66
CA ASP A 82 18.74 3.53 -0.33
C ASP A 82 17.65 3.67 0.74
N LEU A 83 16.50 3.02 0.55
CA LEU A 83 15.38 3.09 1.50
C LEU A 83 15.77 2.55 2.88
N GLU A 84 16.47 1.42 2.93
CA GLU A 84 16.99 0.86 4.18
C GLU A 84 17.96 1.83 4.86
N SER A 85 18.87 2.46 4.11
CA SER A 85 19.82 3.45 4.64
C SER A 85 19.14 4.70 5.19
N MET A 86 17.97 5.05 4.64
CA MET A 86 17.12 6.16 5.11
C MET A 86 16.25 5.79 6.32
N GLY A 87 16.35 4.53 6.81
CA GLY A 87 15.65 4.08 8.00
C GLY A 87 14.27 3.47 7.74
N VAL A 88 13.96 3.12 6.49
CA VAL A 88 12.76 2.34 6.17
C VAL A 88 12.95 0.90 6.64
N MET A 89 11.97 0.37 7.36
CA MET A 89 12.08 -0.97 7.94
C MET A 89 12.00 -2.09 6.89
N PRO A 90 12.71 -3.23 7.09
CA PRO A 90 12.76 -4.32 6.12
C PRO A 90 11.39 -4.85 5.68
N HIS A 91 10.42 -4.97 6.60
CA HIS A 91 9.07 -5.45 6.28
C HIS A 91 8.26 -4.45 5.44
N ILE A 92 8.62 -3.17 5.46
CA ILE A 92 8.07 -2.15 4.55
C ILE A 92 8.72 -2.31 3.18
N VAL A 93 10.05 -2.42 3.11
CA VAL A 93 10.79 -2.61 1.85
C VAL A 93 10.31 -3.88 1.13
N GLU A 94 10.11 -4.99 1.83
CA GLU A 94 9.53 -6.22 1.25
C GLU A 94 8.18 -5.97 0.57
N ALA A 95 7.29 -5.21 1.22
CA ALA A 95 6.00 -4.86 0.63
C ALA A 95 6.14 -3.97 -0.61
N LEU A 96 7.13 -3.07 -0.64
CA LEU A 96 7.41 -2.19 -1.77
C LEU A 96 7.95 -2.96 -2.97
N VAL A 97 8.84 -3.93 -2.74
CA VAL A 97 9.35 -4.82 -3.80
C VAL A 97 8.22 -5.60 -4.47
N ILE A 98 7.21 -6.03 -3.70
CA ILE A 98 6.02 -6.69 -4.24
C ILE A 98 5.15 -5.72 -5.03
N LEU A 99 5.11 -4.45 -4.64
CA LEU A 99 4.29 -3.42 -5.28
C LEU A 99 4.90 -2.90 -6.58
N ASP A 100 6.22 -3.00 -6.77
CA ASP A 100 6.91 -2.69 -8.02
C ASP A 100 6.53 -3.69 -9.13
N LYS A 101 5.67 -3.23 -10.05
CA LYS A 101 5.17 -4.06 -11.15
C LYS A 101 6.28 -4.43 -12.15
N ASN A 102 7.36 -3.65 -12.24
CA ASN A 102 8.40 -3.81 -13.26
C ASN A 102 9.26 -5.06 -13.00
N ARG A 103 9.25 -5.56 -11.76
CA ARG A 103 9.93 -6.79 -11.34
C ARG A 103 9.15 -8.06 -11.65
N ALA A 104 7.86 -7.95 -11.95
CA ALA A 104 7.02 -9.11 -12.18
C ALA A 104 7.11 -9.61 -13.64
N GLU A 105 7.29 -10.92 -13.81
CA GLU A 105 7.31 -11.55 -15.15
C GLU A 105 6.01 -11.34 -15.96
N SER A 106 4.88 -11.16 -15.26
CA SER A 106 3.59 -10.89 -15.91
C SER A 106 2.64 -10.18 -14.95
N TYR A 107 1.65 -9.46 -15.52
CA TYR A 107 0.59 -8.83 -14.73
C TYR A 107 -0.19 -9.81 -13.84
N ARG A 108 -0.40 -11.05 -14.29
CA ARG A 108 -1.08 -12.07 -13.48
C ARG A 108 -0.25 -12.44 -12.25
N LYS A 109 1.06 -12.67 -12.43
CA LYS A 109 1.98 -12.97 -11.33
C LYS A 109 2.11 -11.79 -10.37
N TYR A 110 2.16 -10.56 -10.88
CA TYR A 110 2.13 -9.34 -10.07
C TYR A 110 0.91 -9.28 -9.15
N ILE A 111 -0.30 -9.38 -9.71
CA ILE A 111 -1.52 -9.33 -8.89
C ILE A 111 -1.60 -10.50 -7.91
N GLU A 112 -1.11 -11.69 -8.29
CA GLU A 112 -1.04 -12.85 -7.39
C GLU A 112 -0.07 -12.62 -6.21
N ALA A 113 1.12 -12.07 -6.47
CA ALA A 113 2.07 -11.69 -5.42
C ALA A 113 1.47 -10.66 -4.46
N CYS A 114 0.87 -9.58 -5.00
CA CYS A 114 0.18 -8.58 -4.19
C CYS A 114 -0.92 -9.22 -3.32
N ARG A 115 -1.72 -10.16 -3.86
CA ARG A 115 -2.81 -10.81 -3.10
C ARG A 115 -2.32 -11.67 -1.93
N ASN A 116 -1.14 -12.28 -2.07
CA ASN A 116 -0.60 -13.19 -1.07
C ASN A 116 0.10 -12.47 0.09
N HIS A 117 0.39 -11.17 -0.07
CA HIS A 117 1.04 -10.37 0.96
C HIS A 117 0.05 -9.37 1.58
N PRO A 118 -0.20 -9.39 2.90
CA PRO A 118 -1.30 -8.64 3.53
C PRO A 118 -1.20 -7.11 3.35
N VAL A 119 -0.01 -6.53 3.53
CA VAL A 119 0.20 -5.07 3.40
C VAL A 119 0.16 -4.63 1.93
N ALA A 120 0.99 -5.22 1.07
CA ALA A 120 0.97 -4.99 -0.38
C ALA A 120 -0.44 -5.15 -1.00
N ARG A 121 -1.21 -6.18 -0.61
CA ARG A 121 -2.60 -6.33 -1.05
C ARG A 121 -3.45 -5.10 -0.72
N GLU A 122 -3.44 -4.69 0.54
CA GLU A 122 -4.29 -3.62 1.03
C GLU A 122 -3.89 -2.28 0.41
N VAL A 123 -2.59 -1.99 0.31
CA VAL A 123 -2.08 -0.79 -0.38
C VAL A 123 -2.44 -0.82 -1.86
N LYS A 124 -2.30 -1.97 -2.54
CA LYS A 124 -2.66 -2.05 -3.96
C LYS A 124 -4.15 -1.85 -4.19
N ILE A 125 -5.00 -2.29 -3.26
CA ILE A 125 -6.44 -1.98 -3.30
C ILE A 125 -6.65 -0.47 -3.17
N CYS A 126 -5.98 0.19 -2.23
CA CYS A 126 -6.08 1.64 -2.03
C CYS A 126 -5.64 2.43 -3.27
N ASP A 127 -4.50 2.10 -3.85
CA ASP A 127 -4.00 2.64 -5.13
C ASP A 127 -5.01 2.41 -6.27
N THR A 128 -5.54 1.20 -6.38
CA THR A 128 -6.55 0.85 -7.40
C THR A 128 -7.80 1.70 -7.28
N ILE A 129 -8.29 1.93 -6.06
CA ILE A 129 -9.48 2.75 -5.80
C ILE A 129 -9.21 4.22 -6.13
N ALA A 130 -8.07 4.78 -5.71
CA ALA A 130 -7.67 6.15 -6.05
C ALA A 130 -7.62 6.35 -7.57
N ASN A 131 -6.96 5.43 -8.27
CA ASN A 131 -6.89 5.41 -9.72
C ASN A 131 -8.26 5.26 -10.40
N LEU A 132 -9.15 4.41 -9.87
CA LEU A 132 -10.52 4.24 -10.37
C LEU A 132 -11.32 5.53 -10.22
N THR A 133 -11.26 6.19 -9.06
CA THR A 133 -11.94 7.47 -8.80
C THR A 133 -11.50 8.54 -9.81
N ASN A 134 -10.20 8.73 -10.01
CA ASN A 134 -9.71 9.68 -11.03
C ASN A 134 -10.19 9.31 -12.43
N SER A 135 -10.23 8.02 -12.76
CA SER A 135 -10.67 7.55 -14.08
C SER A 135 -12.17 7.77 -14.32
N VAL A 136 -12.98 7.68 -13.27
CA VAL A 136 -14.41 8.05 -13.31
C VAL A 136 -14.55 9.56 -13.52
N MET A 137 -13.80 10.37 -12.77
CA MET A 137 -13.84 11.83 -12.88
C MET A 137 -13.43 12.33 -14.27
N SER A 138 -12.43 11.70 -14.90
CA SER A 138 -12.01 12.07 -16.26
C SER A 138 -12.86 11.42 -17.37
N GLY A 139 -13.77 10.50 -17.04
CA GLY A 139 -14.56 9.75 -18.02
C GLY A 139 -13.76 8.74 -18.84
N ASN A 140 -12.57 8.33 -18.38
CA ASN A 140 -11.71 7.39 -19.09
C ASN A 140 -12.20 5.94 -18.95
N SER A 141 -13.14 5.54 -19.82
CA SER A 141 -13.79 4.22 -19.82
C SER A 141 -12.83 3.03 -19.86
N LYS A 142 -11.70 3.15 -20.56
CA LYS A 142 -10.66 2.10 -20.60
C LYS A 142 -10.04 1.89 -19.23
N ARG A 143 -9.65 2.98 -18.56
CA ARG A 143 -9.07 2.93 -17.21
C ARG A 143 -10.09 2.48 -16.18
N ILE A 144 -11.34 2.94 -16.28
CA ILE A 144 -12.45 2.45 -15.43
C ILE A 144 -12.55 0.93 -15.50
N LYS A 145 -12.62 0.35 -16.71
CA LYS A 145 -12.67 -1.11 -16.88
C LYS A 145 -11.42 -1.80 -16.30
N LYS A 146 -10.23 -1.25 -16.54
CA LYS A 146 -8.97 -1.78 -16.01
C LYS A 146 -9.00 -1.85 -14.48
N TYR A 147 -9.25 -0.74 -13.81
CA TYR A 147 -9.17 -0.67 -12.34
C TYR A 147 -10.32 -1.41 -11.66
N SER A 148 -11.53 -1.44 -12.25
CA SER A 148 -12.63 -2.28 -11.75
C SER A 148 -12.28 -3.78 -11.79
N ASN A 149 -11.64 -4.25 -12.87
CA ASN A 149 -11.19 -5.64 -12.99
C ASN A 149 -10.06 -5.94 -12.00
N GLN A 150 -9.07 -5.03 -11.88
CA GLN A 150 -7.97 -5.17 -10.93
C GLN A 150 -8.49 -5.28 -9.49
N LEU A 151 -9.43 -4.42 -9.10
CA LEU A 151 -10.05 -4.45 -7.77
C LEU A 151 -10.75 -5.78 -7.53
N SER A 152 -11.54 -6.25 -8.51
CA SER A 152 -12.20 -7.56 -8.43
C SER A 152 -11.21 -8.71 -8.24
N MET A 153 -10.04 -8.66 -8.88
CA MET A 153 -9.00 -9.67 -8.71
C MET A 153 -8.37 -9.62 -7.31
N LEU A 154 -8.07 -8.42 -6.82
CA LEU A 154 -7.45 -8.20 -5.51
C LEU A 154 -8.40 -8.57 -4.35
N GLU A 155 -9.70 -8.35 -4.50
CA GLU A 155 -10.70 -8.61 -3.45
C GLU A 155 -11.14 -10.07 -3.38
N ARG A 156 -11.05 -10.83 -4.48
CA ARG A 156 -11.35 -12.27 -4.45
C ARG A 156 -10.52 -12.97 -3.38
N GLU A 157 -11.21 -13.68 -2.48
CA GLU A 157 -10.57 -14.57 -1.53
C GLU A 157 -9.78 -15.66 -2.29
N ALA A 158 -8.68 -16.13 -1.69
CA ALA A 158 -8.05 -17.36 -2.13
C ALA A 158 -9.09 -18.50 -2.04
N SER A 159 -9.00 -19.48 -2.94
CA SER A 159 -10.07 -20.44 -3.20
C SER A 159 -10.62 -21.15 -1.94
N VAL A 160 -11.88 -21.59 -2.02
CA VAL A 160 -12.70 -22.25 -0.98
C VAL A 160 -11.99 -23.36 -0.17
N LEU A 161 -10.90 -23.93 -0.68
CA LEU A 161 -10.07 -24.92 0.02
C LEU A 161 -9.30 -24.33 1.23
N GLU A 162 -9.00 -23.03 1.26
CA GLU A 162 -8.31 -22.37 2.39
C GLU A 162 -9.27 -21.88 3.49
N ASN A 163 -10.57 -21.81 3.20
CA ASN A 163 -11.55 -21.18 4.10
C ASN A 163 -12.04 -22.09 5.24
N LYS A 164 -11.57 -23.34 5.34
CA LYS A 164 -11.97 -24.24 6.44
C LYS A 164 -11.26 -24.00 7.79
N ALA A 165 -10.34 -23.03 7.90
CA ALA A 165 -9.57 -22.81 9.13
C ALA A 165 -9.63 -21.39 9.74
N ARG A 166 -10.29 -20.39 9.12
CA ARG A 166 -10.22 -19.01 9.62
C ARG A 166 -11.28 -18.72 10.71
N LYS A 167 -10.87 -18.87 11.98
CA LYS A 167 -11.47 -18.10 13.10
C LYS A 167 -11.43 -16.60 12.76
N LYS A 168 -12.34 -15.80 13.32
CA LYS A 168 -12.42 -14.33 13.12
C LYS A 168 -11.12 -13.63 13.56
N THR A 169 -10.10 -13.60 12.71
CA THR A 169 -8.87 -12.82 12.88
C THR A 169 -9.01 -11.49 12.14
N THR A 170 -8.70 -10.40 12.83
CA THR A 170 -8.68 -9.04 12.28
C THR A 170 -7.49 -8.83 11.33
N ARG A 171 -7.48 -7.74 10.56
CA ARG A 171 -6.31 -7.36 9.73
C ARG A 171 -5.07 -7.13 10.59
N SER A 172 -5.24 -6.53 11.77
CA SER A 172 -4.19 -6.35 12.79
C SER A 172 -3.64 -7.70 13.27
N ASP A 173 -4.49 -8.70 13.52
CA ASP A 173 -4.04 -10.04 13.93
C ASP A 173 -3.21 -10.74 12.85
N LYS A 174 -3.60 -10.59 11.57
CA LYS A 174 -2.83 -11.13 10.44
C LYS A 174 -1.47 -10.45 10.29
N PHE A 175 -1.42 -9.15 10.52
CA PHE A 175 -0.17 -8.40 10.50
C PHE A 175 0.76 -8.82 11.64
N LYS A 176 0.25 -8.98 12.88
CA LYS A 176 1.04 -9.48 14.00
C LYS A 176 1.63 -10.86 13.74
N GLY A 177 0.87 -11.77 13.13
CA GLY A 177 1.40 -13.08 12.72
C GLY A 177 2.53 -12.95 11.69
N TYR A 178 2.36 -12.09 10.69
CA TYR A 178 3.36 -11.87 9.64
C TYR A 178 4.65 -11.22 10.18
N VAL A 179 4.54 -10.13 10.92
CA VAL A 179 5.71 -9.38 11.42
C VAL A 179 6.33 -10.04 12.65
N GLY A 180 5.52 -10.58 13.57
CA GLY A 180 5.99 -11.17 14.82
C GLY A 180 6.72 -12.51 14.63
N GLU A 181 6.40 -13.29 13.60
CA GLU A 181 7.11 -14.55 13.30
C GLU A 181 8.42 -14.34 12.53
N GLN A 182 8.57 -13.25 11.78
CA GLN A 182 9.73 -13.02 10.90
C GLN A 182 10.68 -11.90 11.34
N TYR A 183 10.21 -10.88 12.07
CA TYR A 183 10.95 -9.63 12.24
C TYR A 183 11.10 -9.12 13.69
N ASN A 184 10.58 -9.84 14.71
CA ASN A 184 10.71 -9.50 16.14
C ASN A 184 10.44 -8.01 16.47
N VAL A 185 9.33 -7.49 15.97
CA VAL A 185 8.91 -6.12 16.30
C VAL A 185 8.01 -6.20 17.55
N GLU A 186 8.57 -5.80 18.71
CA GLU A 186 7.84 -5.63 19.98
C GLU A 186 6.80 -4.50 19.90
#